data_AF-A0AA36N644-F1
#
_entry.id   AF-A0AA36N644-F1
#
_cell.length_a   1.000
_cell.length_b   1.000
_cell.length_c   1.000
_cell.angle_alpha   90.00
_cell.angle_beta   90.00
_cell.angle_gamma   90.00
#
_symmetry.space_group_name_H-M   'P 1'
#
loop_
_entity.id
_entity.type
_entity.pdbx_description
1 polymer ?
#
loop_
_entity_poly.entity_id
_entity_poly.type
_entity_poly.pdbx_seq_one_letter_code
_entity_poly.pdbx_strand_id
1 'polypeptide(L)'
;MQLTQLRRQDLANHSPKPNADLSVAGIPGIRTGRATVADHGKIWEHGSAGLVAACDLAPGEAVRISYGKYPNQRFLLDYGFTLGEENPRGDEEKEDLV
;
A
#
# COMPACT_ATOMS: atom_id res chain seq x y z
N MET A 1 2.55 9.83 -28.35
CA MET A 1 2.95 10.59 -27.15
C MET A 1 2.23 9.94 -25.97
N GLN A 2 2.90 9.03 -25.24
CA GLN A 2 2.32 8.36 -24.07
C GLN A 2 2.33 9.33 -22.90
N LEU A 3 1.15 9.68 -22.39
CA LEU A 3 1.02 10.34 -21.10
C LEU A 3 1.62 9.39 -20.06
N THR A 4 2.78 9.73 -19.52
CA THR A 4 3.34 9.09 -18.33
C THR A 4 2.31 9.23 -17.21
N GLN A 5 1.56 8.16 -16.98
CA GLN A 5 0.58 8.05 -15.91
C GLN A 5 1.36 8.28 -14.61
N LEU A 6 1.13 9.44 -13.99
CA LEU A 6 1.82 9.85 -12.79
C LEU A 6 1.50 8.83 -11.68
N ARG A 7 2.45 7.92 -11.42
CA ARG A 7 2.47 7.06 -10.24
C ARG A 7 2.74 7.98 -9.06
N ARG A 8 1.68 8.34 -8.33
CA ARG A 8 1.73 9.26 -7.17
C ARG A 8 1.40 8.55 -5.86
N GLN A 9 0.92 7.31 -5.96
CA GLN A 9 0.48 6.49 -4.84
C GLN A 9 1.67 5.96 -4.02
N ASP A 10 2.86 5.90 -4.62
CA ASP A 10 4.14 5.48 -4.04
C ASP A 10 4.78 6.54 -3.13
N LEU A 11 4.29 7.78 -3.14
CA LEU A 11 4.77 8.85 -2.27
C LEU A 11 4.27 8.73 -0.82
N ALA A 12 3.20 7.97 -0.59
CA ALA A 12 2.63 7.83 0.75
C ALA A 12 3.47 6.87 1.60
N ASN A 13 3.83 7.31 2.80
CA ASN A 13 4.65 6.52 3.72
C ASN A 13 3.84 5.43 4.44
N HIS A 14 4.55 4.40 4.89
CA HIS A 14 3.98 3.35 5.73
C HIS A 14 3.60 3.87 7.12
N SER A 15 2.55 3.29 7.71
CA SER A 15 2.22 3.39 9.13
C SER A 15 1.55 2.12 9.64
N PRO A 16 1.83 1.68 10.89
CA PRO A 16 1.03 0.67 11.56
C PRO A 16 -0.40 1.13 11.86
N LYS A 17 -0.64 2.45 11.83
CA LYS A 17 -1.96 3.10 11.92
C LYS A 17 -2.21 3.89 10.62
N PRO A 18 -2.57 3.22 9.51
CA PRO A 18 -2.83 3.89 8.24
C PRO A 18 -4.09 4.74 8.30
N ASN A 19 -4.12 5.84 7.55
CA ASN A 19 -5.26 6.75 7.43
C ASN A 19 -5.77 6.87 5.98
N ALA A 20 -5.17 6.14 5.04
CA ALA A 20 -5.62 6.00 3.68
C ALA A 20 -5.36 4.58 3.16
N ASP A 21 -6.17 4.17 2.18
CA ASP A 21 -6.08 2.87 1.52
C ASP A 21 -5.95 3.05 0.01
N LEU A 22 -5.27 2.09 -0.63
CA LEU A 22 -5.21 2.00 -2.09
C LEU A 22 -6.52 1.41 -2.61
N SER A 23 -7.28 2.23 -3.34
CA SER A 23 -8.47 1.81 -4.06
C SER A 23 -8.17 1.64 -5.54
N VAL A 24 -8.69 0.57 -6.13
CA VAL A 24 -8.63 0.31 -7.57
C VAL A 24 -10.04 0.18 -8.09
N ALA A 25 -10.48 1.16 -8.88
CA ALA A 25 -11.79 1.15 -9.51
C ALA A 25 -11.68 0.54 -10.91
N GLY A 26 -12.49 -0.50 -11.15
CA GLY A 26 -12.74 -1.05 -12.49
C GLY A 26 -13.93 -0.35 -13.18
N ILE A 27 -14.04 -0.51 -14.49
CA ILE A 27 -15.15 0.04 -15.29
C ILE A 27 -16.46 -0.70 -14.92
N PRO A 28 -17.57 0.00 -14.61
CA PRO A 28 -18.86 -0.62 -14.31
C PRO A 28 -19.34 -1.54 -15.45
N GLY A 29 -19.78 -2.75 -15.12
CA GLY A 29 -20.25 -3.76 -16.10
C GLY A 29 -19.22 -4.82 -16.48
N ILE A 30 -17.95 -4.64 -16.11
CA ILE A 30 -16.92 -5.68 -16.15
C ILE A 30 -16.79 -6.22 -14.72
N ARG A 31 -16.87 -7.53 -14.54
CA ARG A 31 -16.85 -8.20 -13.23
C ARG A 31 -15.43 -8.12 -12.61
N THR A 32 -15.00 -6.94 -12.16
CA THR A 32 -13.74 -6.77 -11.42
C THR A 32 -14.00 -7.02 -9.94
N GLY A 33 -14.20 -8.29 -9.59
CA GLY A 33 -14.15 -8.71 -8.19
C GLY A 33 -12.82 -8.27 -7.60
N ARG A 34 -12.88 -7.60 -6.44
CA ARG A 34 -11.76 -7.17 -5.58
C ARG A 34 -10.39 -7.22 -6.28
N ALA A 35 -9.95 -6.06 -6.78
CA ALA A 35 -8.61 -5.91 -7.33
C ALA A 35 -7.59 -6.60 -6.40
N THR A 36 -7.04 -7.71 -6.87
CA THR A 36 -5.97 -8.40 -6.18
C THR A 36 -4.70 -7.74 -6.69
N VAL A 37 -3.93 -7.11 -5.81
CA VAL A 37 -2.56 -6.68 -6.14
C VAL A 37 -1.81 -7.97 -6.45
N ALA A 38 -1.68 -8.28 -7.74
CA ALA A 38 -1.09 -9.55 -8.19
C ALA A 38 0.43 -9.57 -7.97
N ASP A 39 1.06 -8.38 -7.97
CA ASP A 39 2.47 -8.19 -7.66
C ASP A 39 2.79 -6.68 -7.51
N HIS A 40 3.92 -6.34 -6.90
CA HIS A 40 4.37 -4.95 -6.79
C HIS A 40 4.45 -4.26 -8.17
N GLY A 41 3.67 -3.20 -8.37
CA GLY A 41 3.82 -2.29 -9.51
C GLY A 41 3.06 -2.63 -10.79
N LYS A 42 2.24 -3.69 -10.83
CA LYS A 42 1.34 -3.99 -11.97
C LYS A 42 -0.10 -3.60 -11.67
N ILE A 43 -0.43 -2.33 -11.88
CA ILE A 43 -1.81 -1.84 -11.91
C ILE A 43 -2.36 -2.13 -13.32
N TRP A 44 -3.50 -2.81 -13.41
CA TRP A 44 -4.11 -3.27 -14.66
C TRP A 44 -4.43 -2.10 -15.63
N GLU A 45 -4.25 -2.34 -16.94
CA GLU A 45 -4.36 -1.34 -18.04
C GLU A 45 -5.73 -0.68 -18.23
N HIS A 46 -6.77 -1.10 -17.51
CA HIS A 46 -8.16 -0.65 -17.69
C HIS A 46 -8.84 -0.16 -16.41
N GLY A 47 -8.08 0.14 -15.36
CA GLY A 47 -8.58 0.68 -14.10
C GLY A 47 -7.81 1.93 -13.63
N SER A 48 -8.45 2.75 -12.81
CA SER A 48 -7.77 3.83 -12.09
C SER A 48 -7.43 3.37 -10.68
N ALA A 49 -6.19 3.58 -10.25
CA ALA A 49 -5.78 3.43 -8.87
C ALA A 49 -5.67 4.79 -8.18
N GLY A 50 -6.16 4.90 -6.96
CA GLY A 50 -6.10 6.12 -6.16
C GLY A 50 -5.97 5.81 -4.67
N LEU A 51 -5.39 6.74 -3.93
CA LEU A 51 -5.43 6.69 -2.47
C LEU A 51 -6.73 7.33 -2.00
N VAL A 52 -7.44 6.63 -1.13
CA VAL A 52 -8.70 7.10 -0.53
C VAL A 52 -8.47 7.21 0.97
N ALA A 53 -8.75 8.38 1.53
CA ALA A 53 -8.66 8.57 2.98
C ALA A 53 -9.71 7.71 3.68
N ALA A 54 -9.30 6.98 4.72
CA ALA A 54 -10.18 6.14 5.53
C ALA A 54 -10.87 6.94 6.65
N CYS A 55 -10.35 8.12 6.96
CA CYS A 55 -10.91 9.07 7.91
C CYS A 55 -10.66 10.52 7.46
N ASP A 56 -11.29 11.48 8.13
CA ASP A 56 -10.99 12.89 7.91
C ASP A 56 -9.53 13.21 8.25
N LEU A 57 -8.89 14.02 7.42
CA LEU A 57 -7.50 14.45 7.58
C LEU A 57 -7.43 15.96 7.78
N ALA A 58 -6.71 16.41 8.80
CA ALA A 58 -6.50 17.83 9.03
C ALA A 58 -5.49 18.42 8.02
N PRO A 59 -5.57 19.73 7.68
CA PRO A 59 -4.54 20.38 6.86
C PRO A 59 -3.14 20.23 7.48
N GLY A 60 -2.18 19.75 6.68
CA GLY A 60 -0.82 19.46 7.13
C GLY A 60 -0.61 18.06 7.72
N GLU A 61 -1.68 17.28 7.88
CA GLU A 61 -1.56 15.87 8.27
C GLU A 61 -1.02 15.02 7.12
N ALA A 62 -0.05 14.16 7.42
CA ALA A 62 0.55 13.27 6.43
C ALA A 62 -0.41 12.11 6.08
N VAL A 63 -0.56 11.85 4.78
CA VAL A 63 -1.23 10.66 4.26
C VAL A 63 -0.31 9.45 4.48
N ARG A 64 -0.82 8.44 5.16
CA ARG A 64 -0.10 7.22 5.52
C ARG A 64 -0.90 5.99 5.15
N ILE A 65 -0.24 5.04 4.52
CA ILE A 65 -0.86 3.80 4.03
C ILE A 65 -0.22 2.57 4.68
N SER A 66 -0.84 1.41 4.53
CA SER A 66 -0.19 0.15 4.89
C SER A 66 0.52 -0.42 3.66
N TYR A 67 1.80 -0.78 3.79
CA TYR A 67 2.51 -1.52 2.74
C TYR A 67 2.25 -3.02 2.85
N GLY A 68 1.74 -3.49 3.99
CA GLY A 68 1.54 -4.89 4.32
C GLY A 68 1.83 -5.17 5.79
N LYS A 69 1.59 -6.41 6.22
CA LYS A 69 1.90 -6.88 7.57
C LYS A 69 3.26 -7.56 7.57
N TYR A 70 4.31 -6.76 7.45
CA TYR A 70 5.68 -7.24 7.32
C TYR A 70 6.46 -7.18 8.65
N PRO A 71 7.38 -8.11 8.91
CA PRO A 71 8.36 -7.98 9.98
C PRO A 71 9.38 -6.87 9.67
N ASN A 72 10.09 -6.34 10.68
CA ASN A 72 11.08 -5.28 10.48
C ASN A 72 12.20 -5.68 9.52
N GLN A 73 12.61 -6.94 9.50
CA GLN A 73 13.57 -7.46 8.53
C GLN A 73 13.15 -7.16 7.09
N ARG A 74 11.87 -7.39 6.76
CA ARG A 74 11.35 -7.16 5.41
C ARG A 74 11.21 -5.66 5.13
N PHE A 75 10.79 -4.85 6.11
CA PHE A 75 10.79 -3.39 5.96
C PHE A 75 12.20 -2.83 5.70
N LEU A 76 13.21 -3.36 6.38
CA LEU A 76 14.58 -2.93 6.23
C LEU A 76 15.13 -3.29 4.85
N LEU A 77 14.86 -4.51 4.38
CA LEU A 77 15.33 -5.01 3.09
C LEU A 77 14.65 -4.33 1.89
N ASP A 78 13.32 -4.21 1.92
CA ASP A 78 12.55 -3.72 0.77
C ASP A 78 12.39 -2.20 0.76
N TYR A 79 12.41 -1.55 1.94
CA TYR A 79 12.03 -0.14 2.10
C TYR A 79 13.06 0.70 2.88
N GLY A 80 14.12 0.11 3.41
CA GLY A 80 15.21 0.83 4.07
C GLY A 80 14.86 1.46 5.41
N PHE A 81 13.79 1.01 6.09
CA PHE A 81 13.41 1.48 7.43
C PHE A 81 12.97 0.32 8.34
N THR A 82 12.88 0.61 9.64
CA THR A 82 12.29 -0.30 10.65
C THR A 82 11.26 0.46 11.47
N LEU A 83 10.22 -0.23 11.94
CA LEU A 83 9.28 0.32 12.93
C LEU A 83 9.72 0.04 14.37
N GLY A 84 10.81 -0.71 14.56
CA GLY A 84 11.30 -1.12 15.87
C GLY A 84 10.24 -1.87 16.68
N GLU A 85 10.14 -1.56 17.97
CA GLU A 85 9.17 -2.15 18.90
C GLU A 85 7.71 -1.82 18.55
N GLU A 86 7.46 -0.80 17.72
CA GLU A 86 6.11 -0.46 17.27
C GLU A 86 5.57 -1.43 16.21
N ASN A 87 6.42 -2.31 15.65
CA ASN A 87 5.97 -3.32 14.69
C ASN A 87 5.23 -4.47 15.40
N PRO A 88 3.91 -4.64 15.19
CA PRO A 88 3.17 -5.75 15.79
C PRO A 88 3.62 -7.13 15.26
N ARG A 89 4.32 -7.20 14.13
CA ARG A 89 4.87 -8.44 13.58
C ARG A 89 6.24 -8.79 14.17
N GLY A 90 6.91 -7.85 14.84
CA GLY A 90 8.26 -8.00 15.38
C GLY A 90 9.35 -7.95 14.31
N ASP A 91 10.54 -8.45 14.65
CA ASP A 91 11.73 -8.26 13.83
C ASP A 91 11.90 -9.28 12.71
N GLU A 92 11.60 -10.55 12.97
CA GLU A 92 11.97 -11.66 12.09
C GLU A 92 10.76 -12.22 11.32
N GLU A 93 11.03 -12.62 10.07
CA GLU A 93 10.10 -13.42 9.30
C GLU A 93 9.98 -14.81 9.94
N LYS A 94 8.81 -15.11 10.49
CA LYS A 94 8.52 -16.44 11.02
C LYS A 94 8.15 -17.33 9.85
N GLU A 95 8.98 -18.32 9.56
CA GLU A 95 8.58 -19.43 8.70
C GLU A 95 7.44 -20.17 9.40
N ASP A 96 6.24 -20.08 8.85
CA ASP A 96 5.15 -20.97 9.25
C ASP A 96 5.56 -22.38 8.77
N LEU A 97 6.19 -23.16 9.66
CA LEU A 97 6.48 -24.57 9.43
C LEU A 97 5.14 -25.29 9.18
N VAL A 98 4.89 -25.63 7.91
CA VAL A 98 3.78 -26.49 7.46
C VAL A 98 4.03 -27.93 7.88
#